data_AF-A0A1A8DIL9-F1
#
_entry.id   AF-A0A1A8DIL9-F1
#
_cell.length_a   1.000
_cell.length_b   1.000
_cell.length_c   1.000
_cell.angle_alpha   90.00
_cell.angle_beta   90.00
_cell.angle_gamma   90.00
#
_symmetry.space_group_name_H-M   'P 1'
#
loop_
_entity.id
_entity.type
_entity.pdbx_description
1 polymer ?
#
loop_
_entity_poly.entity_id
_entity_poly.type
_entity_poly.pdbx_seq_one_letter_code
_entity_poly.pdbx_strand_id
1 'polypeptide(L)'
;VYPYLCRAVRNFARDHGNVPLNKEFYVAIEELPTRHKIRELSSMRIGTLVKISGQVVRTHPVHPELVSGTFLCMDCQAVIKDVPQQFKYSPPTICRNTVCNNRSRFHLDTHKSKFIDFQKVRIQE
;
A
#
# COMPACT_ATOMS: atom_id res chain seq x y z
N VAL A 1 -2.49 12.76 -3.07
CA VAL A 1 -3.14 12.63 -4.40
C VAL A 1 -3.06 11.21 -4.96
N TYR A 2 -1.93 10.51 -4.83
CA TYR A 2 -1.70 9.18 -5.44
C TYR A 2 -2.86 8.15 -5.30
N PRO A 3 -3.47 7.92 -4.11
CA PRO A 3 -4.56 6.95 -3.98
C PRO A 3 -5.79 7.27 -4.85
N TYR A 4 -6.03 8.57 -5.11
CA TYR A 4 -7.14 9.02 -5.94
C TYR A 4 -6.87 8.79 -7.43
N LEU A 5 -5.62 8.90 -7.87
CA LEU A 5 -5.23 8.59 -9.26
C LEU A 5 -5.42 7.10 -9.55
N CYS A 6 -4.96 6.21 -8.66
CA CYS A 6 -5.19 4.77 -8.80
C CYS A 6 -6.70 4.43 -8.84
N ARG A 7 -7.52 5.14 -8.05
CA ARG A 7 -8.98 4.99 -8.10
C ARG A 7 -9.58 5.45 -9.42
N ALA A 8 -9.10 6.56 -9.98
CA ALA A 8 -9.55 7.05 -11.27
C ALA A 8 -9.23 6.05 -12.40
N VAL A 9 -8.02 5.47 -12.41
CA VAL A 9 -7.65 4.42 -13.37
C VAL A 9 -8.53 3.18 -13.24
N ARG A 10 -8.84 2.75 -12.00
CA ARG A 10 -9.78 1.64 -11.78
C ARG A 10 -11.15 1.92 -12.39
N ASN A 11 -11.69 3.13 -12.22
CA ASN A 11 -12.98 3.51 -12.77
C ASN A 11 -12.92 3.48 -14.31
N PHE A 12 -11.91 4.12 -14.89
CA PHE A 12 -11.69 4.11 -16.33
C PHE A 12 -11.62 2.69 -16.91
N ALA A 13 -10.85 1.79 -16.28
CA ALA A 13 -10.72 0.41 -16.74
C ALA A 13 -12.04 -0.37 -16.69
N ARG A 14 -12.92 -0.08 -15.71
CA ARG A 14 -14.26 -0.70 -15.62
C ARG A 14 -15.21 -0.20 -16.69
N ASP A 15 -15.10 1.06 -17.08
CA ASP A 15 -15.94 1.63 -18.13
C ASP A 15 -15.58 1.06 -19.52
N HIS A 16 -14.36 0.53 -19.69
CA HIS A 16 -13.83 0.05 -20.97
C HIS A 16 -13.64 -1.48 -21.04
N GLY A 17 -14.02 -2.25 -20.01
CA GLY A 17 -13.85 -3.70 -20.05
C GLY A 17 -14.37 -4.45 -18.83
N ASN A 18 -14.40 -5.77 -18.92
CA ASN A 18 -14.81 -6.64 -17.82
C ASN A 18 -13.65 -6.88 -16.84
N VAL A 19 -13.52 -6.00 -15.85
CA VAL A 19 -12.47 -6.05 -14.84
C VAL A 19 -12.98 -6.71 -13.55
N PRO A 20 -12.26 -7.70 -12.98
CA PRO A 20 -12.64 -8.29 -11.69
C PRO A 20 -12.80 -7.21 -10.60
N LEU A 21 -13.84 -7.34 -9.76
CA LEU A 21 -14.17 -6.33 -8.74
C LEU A 21 -12.99 -5.99 -7.82
N ASN A 22 -12.17 -6.98 -7.50
CA ASN A 22 -11.04 -6.87 -6.58
C ASN A 22 -9.70 -6.56 -7.27
N LYS A 23 -9.68 -6.33 -8.60
CA LYS A 23 -8.45 -5.98 -9.30
C LYS A 23 -7.99 -4.59 -8.89
N GLU A 24 -6.73 -4.51 -8.46
CA GLU A 24 -6.07 -3.24 -8.17
C GLU A 24 -5.27 -2.74 -9.37
N PHE A 25 -5.18 -1.42 -9.48
CA PHE A 25 -4.47 -0.71 -10.54
C PHE A 25 -3.54 0.31 -9.91
N TYR A 26 -2.38 0.49 -10.54
CA TYR A 26 -1.32 1.37 -10.08
C TYR A 26 -0.95 2.32 -11.21
N VAL A 27 -0.60 3.55 -10.84
CA VAL A 27 -0.12 4.55 -11.80
C VAL A 27 1.40 4.54 -11.79
N ALA A 28 1.99 4.31 -12.96
CA ALA A 28 3.39 4.56 -13.25
C ALA A 28 3.49 5.88 -14.02
N ILE A 29 4.28 6.82 -13.51
CA ILE A 29 4.50 8.13 -14.15
C ILE A 29 5.88 8.11 -14.78
N GLU A 30 5.93 8.43 -16.07
CA GLU A 30 7.16 8.49 -16.85
C GLU A 30 7.40 9.92 -17.38
N GLU A 31 8.51 10.12 -18.11
CA GLU A 31 8.79 11.35 -18.84
C GLU A 31 8.87 12.66 -18.01
N LEU A 32 9.37 12.60 -16.78
CA LEU A 32 9.68 13.83 -16.04
C LEU A 32 10.82 14.61 -16.73
N PRO A 33 10.66 15.93 -16.96
CA PRO A 33 11.63 16.74 -17.69
C PRO A 33 12.94 16.94 -16.90
N THR A 34 12.85 17.04 -15.58
CA THR A 34 14.01 17.29 -14.72
C THR A 34 14.47 16.00 -14.03
N ARG A 35 15.78 15.73 -14.11
CA ARG A 35 16.44 14.63 -13.40
C ARG A 35 17.31 15.19 -12.28
N HIS A 36 17.19 14.61 -11.09
CA HIS A 36 17.95 14.97 -9.90
C HIS A 36 19.03 13.93 -9.60
N LYS A 37 20.16 14.38 -9.06
CA LYS A 37 21.21 13.48 -8.55
C LYS A 37 20.84 12.96 -7.15
N ILE A 38 21.36 11.80 -6.76
CA ILE A 38 21.05 11.20 -5.45
C ILE A 38 21.48 12.13 -4.31
N ARG A 39 22.64 12.77 -4.42
CA ARG A 39 23.15 13.78 -3.47
C ARG A 39 22.29 15.05 -3.34
N GLU A 40 21.38 15.31 -4.27
CA GLU A 40 20.47 16.48 -4.24
C GLU A 40 19.16 16.18 -3.49
N LEU A 41 18.95 14.92 -3.07
CA LEU A 41 17.77 14.51 -2.32
C LEU A 41 17.87 14.98 -0.86
N SER A 42 17.14 16.05 -0.54
CA SER A 42 16.99 16.59 0.81
C SER A 42 15.58 16.36 1.37
N SER A 43 15.39 16.65 2.66
CA SER A 43 14.08 16.56 3.33
C SER A 43 12.99 17.44 2.70
N MET A 44 13.37 18.52 2.01
CA MET A 44 12.43 19.38 1.28
C MET A 44 11.74 18.66 0.11
N ARG A 45 12.27 17.52 -0.34
CA ARG A 45 11.71 16.73 -1.44
C ARG A 45 10.70 15.67 -0.97
N ILE A 46 10.48 15.50 0.33
CA ILE A 46 9.52 14.51 0.85
C ILE A 46 8.12 14.84 0.33
N GLY A 47 7.44 13.84 -0.23
CA GLY A 47 6.08 13.99 -0.78
C GLY A 47 6.02 14.62 -2.19
N THR A 48 7.17 14.89 -2.82
CA THR A 48 7.26 15.41 -4.19
C THR A 48 7.54 14.31 -5.21
N LEU A 49 7.23 14.57 -6.48
CA LEU A 49 7.57 13.68 -7.59
C LEU A 49 8.94 14.10 -8.17
N VAL A 50 9.91 13.18 -8.17
CA VAL A 50 11.27 13.40 -8.67
C VAL A 50 11.73 12.23 -9.52
N LYS A 51 12.62 12.50 -10.49
CA LYS A 51 13.29 11.48 -11.30
C LYS A 51 14.76 11.37 -10.89
N ILE A 52 15.21 10.17 -10.57
CA ILE A 52 16.60 9.86 -10.19
C ILE A 52 17.16 8.74 -11.07
N SER A 53 18.45 8.48 -10.96
CA SER A 53 19.13 7.37 -11.61
C SER A 53 20.38 7.01 -10.82
N GLY A 54 20.76 5.74 -10.89
CA GLY A 54 21.95 5.20 -10.27
C GLY A 54 22.16 3.75 -10.68
N GLN A 55 23.27 3.15 -10.27
CA GLN A 55 23.59 1.74 -10.50
C GLN A 55 22.97 0.87 -9.41
N VAL A 56 22.39 -0.27 -9.79
CA VAL A 56 21.87 -1.26 -8.84
C VAL A 56 23.04 -2.03 -8.23
N VAL A 57 23.13 -2.06 -6.90
CA VAL A 57 24.21 -2.77 -6.17
C VAL A 57 23.72 -4.01 -5.43
N ARG A 58 22.44 -4.04 -5.04
CA ARG A 58 21.86 -5.21 -4.36
C ARG A 58 20.37 -5.30 -4.61
N THR A 59 19.90 -6.51 -4.90
CA THR A 59 18.49 -6.86 -5.03
C THR A 59 18.12 -7.83 -3.94
N HIS A 60 17.08 -7.51 -3.16
CA HIS A 60 16.45 -8.48 -2.26
C HIS A 60 15.37 -9.27 -3.02
N PRO A 61 15.07 -10.51 -2.59
CA PRO A 61 13.96 -11.26 -3.15
C PRO A 61 12.63 -10.53 -2.94
N VAL A 62 11.65 -10.89 -3.77
CA VAL A 62 10.28 -10.36 -3.69
C VAL A 62 9.58 -10.98 -2.48
N HIS A 63 8.87 -10.15 -1.72
CA HIS A 63 8.05 -10.58 -0.60
C HIS A 63 6.68 -9.92 -0.65
N PRO A 64 5.62 -10.58 -0.15
CA PRO A 64 4.30 -9.97 -0.03
C PRO A 64 4.29 -8.91 1.09
N GLU A 65 3.82 -7.70 0.79
CA GLU A 65 3.58 -6.62 1.75
C GLU A 65 2.08 -6.47 2.03
N LEU A 66 1.69 -6.48 3.30
CA LEU A 66 0.32 -6.25 3.71
C LEU A 66 -0.02 -4.76 3.58
N VAL A 67 -0.91 -4.40 2.65
CA VAL A 67 -1.35 -3.01 2.44
C VAL A 67 -2.69 -2.71 3.13
N SER A 68 -3.55 -3.72 3.25
CA SER A 68 -4.85 -3.60 3.90
C SER A 68 -5.21 -4.89 4.61
N GLY A 69 -5.33 -4.82 5.93
CA GLY A 69 -5.68 -5.97 6.76
C GLY A 69 -7.18 -6.12 6.95
N THR A 70 -7.64 -7.37 6.89
CA THR A 70 -8.96 -7.77 7.40
C THR A 70 -8.75 -8.45 8.75
N PHE A 71 -9.35 -7.91 9.80
CA PHE A 71 -9.16 -8.36 11.17
C PHE A 71 -10.44 -8.98 11.73
N LEU A 72 -10.31 -10.11 12.42
CA LEU A 72 -11.35 -10.74 13.21
C LEU A 72 -11.22 -10.30 14.67
N CYS A 73 -12.30 -9.77 15.24
CA CYS A 73 -12.37 -9.50 16.67
C CYS A 73 -12.49 -10.81 17.44
N MET A 74 -11.56 -11.11 18.34
CA MET A 74 -11.57 -12.38 19.06
C MET A 74 -12.70 -12.49 20.11
N ASP A 75 -13.27 -11.35 20.51
CA ASP A 75 -14.29 -11.29 21.56
C ASP A 75 -15.70 -11.48 21.01
N CYS A 76 -16.04 -10.75 19.94
CA CYS A 76 -17.39 -10.76 19.35
C CYS A 76 -17.44 -11.35 17.94
N GLN A 77 -16.33 -11.87 17.41
CA GLN A 77 -16.21 -12.46 16.08
C GLN A 77 -16.56 -11.49 14.92
N ALA A 78 -16.64 -10.18 15.20
CA ALA A 78 -16.89 -9.18 14.19
C ALA A 78 -15.70 -9.06 13.22
N VAL A 79 -16.00 -8.98 11.92
CA VAL A 79 -15.00 -8.80 10.86
C VAL A 79 -14.82 -7.31 10.56
N ILE A 80 -13.59 -6.82 10.71
CA ILE A 80 -13.17 -5.44 10.47
C ILE A 80 -12.32 -5.44 9.19
N LYS A 81 -12.94 -5.05 8.07
CA LYS A 81 -12.31 -5.02 6.75
C LYS A 81 -11.62 -3.68 6.46
N ASP A 82 -10.69 -3.74 5.51
CA ASP A 82 -10.03 -2.59 4.88
C ASP A 82 -9.25 -1.69 5.85
N VAL A 83 -8.52 -2.28 6.80
CA VAL A 83 -7.69 -1.54 7.76
C VAL A 83 -6.33 -1.23 7.12
N PRO A 84 -6.05 0.04 6.77
CA PRO A 84 -4.83 0.38 6.04
C PRO A 84 -3.58 0.14 6.89
N GLN A 85 -2.54 -0.38 6.26
CA GLN A 85 -1.23 -0.56 6.88
C GLN A 85 -0.29 0.53 6.36
N GLN A 86 0.47 1.16 7.27
CA GLN A 86 1.41 2.23 6.93
C GLN A 86 2.80 1.86 7.44
N PHE A 87 3.55 1.11 6.64
CA PHE A 87 4.94 0.69 6.91
C PHE A 87 5.16 -0.09 8.22
N LYS A 88 4.08 -0.49 8.90
CA LYS A 88 4.08 -1.28 10.13
C LYS A 88 2.76 -2.01 10.27
N TYR A 89 2.80 -3.15 10.97
CA TYR A 89 1.60 -3.87 11.37
C TYR A 89 0.77 -3.02 12.35
N SER A 90 -0.43 -2.65 11.92
CA SER A 90 -1.34 -1.73 12.62
C SER A 90 -2.73 -2.38 12.73
N PRO A 91 -2.99 -3.16 13.80
CA PRO A 91 -4.32 -3.70 14.06
C PRO A 91 -5.30 -2.56 14.43
N PRO A 92 -6.62 -2.80 14.34
CA PRO A 92 -7.63 -1.90 14.88
C PRO A 92 -7.38 -1.61 16.36
N THR A 93 -7.65 -0.39 16.79
CA THR A 93 -7.55 0.01 18.21
C THR A 93 -8.88 -0.17 18.96
N ILE A 94 -9.99 -0.25 18.24
CA ILE A 94 -11.35 -0.37 18.79
C ILE A 94 -12.16 -1.28 17.86
N CYS A 95 -12.98 -2.16 18.45
CA CYS A 95 -13.93 -2.95 17.69
C CYS A 95 -15.03 -2.07 17.07
N ARG A 96 -15.45 -2.36 15.83
CA ARG A 96 -16.58 -1.65 15.19
C ARG A 96 -17.94 -2.01 15.80
N ASN A 97 -18.02 -3.13 16.52
CA ASN A 97 -19.24 -3.52 17.22
C ASN A 97 -19.40 -2.69 18.51
N THR A 98 -20.49 -1.93 18.62
CA THR A 98 -20.74 -0.99 19.72
C THR A 98 -20.90 -1.67 21.09
N VAL A 99 -21.29 -2.96 21.11
CA VAL A 99 -21.40 -3.74 22.36
C VAL A 99 -20.09 -4.44 22.75
N CYS A 100 -19.04 -4.33 21.93
CA CYS A 100 -17.77 -5.00 22.16
C CYS A 100 -16.71 -4.03 22.72
N ASN A 101 -16.20 -4.34 23.91
CA ASN A 101 -15.17 -3.55 24.58
C ASN A 101 -13.72 -3.92 24.18
N ASN A 102 -13.54 -4.76 23.15
CA ASN A 102 -12.22 -5.20 22.73
C ASN A 102 -11.41 -4.06 22.10
N ARG A 103 -10.16 -3.90 22.56
CA ARG A 103 -9.21 -2.88 22.11
C ARG A 103 -7.86 -3.43 21.63
N SER A 104 -7.64 -4.73 21.72
CA SER A 104 -6.31 -5.31 21.43
C SER A 104 -6.34 -6.71 20.81
N ARG A 105 -7.37 -7.51 21.09
CA ARG A 105 -7.45 -8.92 20.67
C ARG A 105 -8.02 -9.04 19.26
N PHE A 106 -7.22 -8.67 18.27
CA PHE A 106 -7.57 -8.78 16.85
C PHE A 106 -6.68 -9.79 16.16
N HIS A 107 -7.29 -10.73 15.43
CA HIS A 107 -6.59 -11.71 14.63
C HIS A 107 -6.63 -11.29 13.15
N LEU A 108 -5.50 -11.33 12.45
CA LEU A 108 -5.46 -11.02 11.02
C LEU A 108 -5.97 -12.22 10.21
N ASP A 109 -7.02 -12.03 9.41
CA ASP A 109 -7.46 -13.00 8.40
C ASP A 109 -6.63 -12.76 7.13
N THR A 110 -5.58 -13.56 6.93
CA THR A 110 -4.65 -13.45 5.80
C THR A 110 -5.32 -13.72 4.46
N HIS A 111 -6.29 -14.63 4.41
CA HIS A 111 -6.99 -14.99 3.17
C HIS A 111 -7.90 -13.87 2.65
N LYS A 112 -8.41 -13.02 3.55
CA LYS A 112 -9.25 -11.86 3.20
C LYS A 112 -8.52 -10.53 3.22
N SER A 113 -7.22 -10.55 3.51
CA SER A 113 -6.38 -9.35 3.51
C SER A 113 -5.80 -9.08 2.12
N LYS A 114 -5.39 -7.83 1.88
CA LYS A 114 -4.80 -7.40 0.60
C LYS A 114 -3.28 -7.30 0.77
N PHE A 115 -2.59 -8.04 -0.09
CA PHE A 115 -1.13 -8.03 -0.19
C PHE A 115 -0.72 -7.55 -1.57
N ILE A 116 0.43 -6.88 -1.64
CA ILE A 116 1.09 -6.49 -2.88
C ILE A 116 2.48 -7.11 -2.93
N ASP A 117 3.02 -7.31 -4.12
CA ASP A 117 4.41 -7.70 -4.27
C ASP A 117 5.32 -6.52 -3.96
N PHE A 118 6.26 -6.71 -3.04
CA PHE A 118 7.24 -5.72 -2.65
C PHE A 118 8.65 -6.25 -2.88
N GLN A 119 9.51 -5.41 -3.47
CA GLN A 119 10.91 -5.70 -3.65
C GLN A 119 11.77 -4.55 -3.15
N LYS A 120 12.78 -4.87 -2.34
CA LYS A 120 13.77 -3.89 -1.90
C LYS A 120 15.03 -3.97 -2.76
N VAL A 121 15.39 -2.85 -3.37
CA VAL A 121 16.62 -2.71 -4.16
C VAL A 121 17.47 -1.58 -3.59
N ARG A 122 18.79 -1.78 -3.52
CA ARG A 122 19.76 -0.74 -3.18
C ARG A 122 20.42 -0.23 -4.46
N ILE A 123 20.44 1.09 -4.62
CA ILE A 123 21.12 1.79 -5.71
C ILE A 123 22.26 2.65 -5.16
N GLN A 124 23.24 2.92 -6.01
CA GLN A 124 24.38 3.82 -5.77
C GLN A 124 24.43 4.86 -6.90
N GLU A 125 24.92 6.07 -6.61
CA GLU A 125 25.16 7.10 -7.65
C GLU A 125 26.20 6.64 -8.67
#